data_AF-A0A1H7AC74-F1
#
_entry.id   AF-A0A1H7AC74-F1
#
_cell.length_a   1.000
_cell.length_b   1.000
_cell.length_c   1.000
_cell.angle_alpha   90.00
_cell.angle_beta   90.00
_cell.angle_gamma   90.00
#
_symmetry.space_group_name_H-M   'P 1'
#
loop_
_entity.id
_entity.type
_entity.pdbx_description
1 polymer ?
#
loop_
_entity_poly.entity_id
_entity_poly.type
_entity_poly.pdbx_seq_one_letter_code
_entity_poly.pdbx_strand_id
1 'polypeptide(L)'
;MSLSVQKPGVSPAAGDRGPAGAWNPDGFLSELTRVLAATAAEYDRSGSFPRANFQYLHEHGLLALTVPRAQGGAGAGLGEARQVVSAVA
;
A
#
# COMPACT_ATOMS: atom_id res chain seq x y z
N MET A 1 8.02 -25.38 -13.50
CA MET A 1 7.54 -24.10 -14.06
C MET A 1 7.51 -23.09 -12.92
N SER A 2 8.58 -22.30 -12.76
CA SER A 2 8.65 -21.28 -11.71
C SER A 2 8.00 -20.00 -12.23
N LEU A 3 6.82 -19.68 -11.70
CA LEU A 3 6.20 -18.37 -11.89
C LEU A 3 6.91 -17.39 -10.96
N SER A 4 7.81 -16.58 -11.50
CA SER A 4 8.29 -15.37 -10.82
C SER A 4 7.10 -14.44 -10.64
N VAL A 5 6.51 -14.44 -9.44
CA VAL A 5 5.65 -13.33 -9.02
C VAL A 5 6.57 -12.14 -8.85
N GLN A 6 6.62 -11.28 -9.87
CA GLN A 6 7.15 -9.94 -9.75
C GLN A 6 6.25 -9.22 -8.74
N LYS A 7 6.71 -9.12 -7.49
CA LYS A 7 6.09 -8.22 -6.52
C LYS A 7 6.00 -6.84 -7.18
N PRO A 8 4.84 -6.19 -7.23
CA PRO A 8 4.76 -4.82 -7.70
C PRO A 8 5.64 -4.00 -6.77
N GLY A 9 6.82 -3.65 -7.27
CA GLY A 9 7.75 -2.81 -6.53
C GLY A 9 7.10 -1.46 -6.39
N VAL A 10 6.84 -1.04 -5.15
CA VAL A 10 6.68 0.39 -4.86
C VAL A 10 7.97 1.06 -5.37
N SER A 11 7.83 1.74 -6.52
CA SER A 11 8.89 2.38 -7.31
C SER A 11 9.65 3.45 -6.48
N PRO A 12 10.84 3.91 -6.91
CA PRO A 12 11.88 4.34 -5.99
C PRO A 12 11.67 5.74 -5.40
N ALA A 13 12.11 5.84 -4.13
CA ALA A 13 12.71 6.98 -3.43
C ALA A 13 11.84 8.22 -3.12
N ALA A 14 11.95 8.75 -1.90
CA ALA A 14 12.03 10.19 -1.64
C ALA A 14 12.45 10.47 -0.18
N GLY A 15 13.70 10.12 0.15
CA GLY A 15 14.37 10.74 1.31
C GLY A 15 14.89 12.16 1.02
N ASP A 16 14.94 12.54 -0.26
CA ASP A 16 15.37 13.87 -0.75
C ASP A 16 14.85 14.10 -2.19
N ARG A 17 13.53 14.27 -2.37
CA ARG A 17 13.00 14.79 -3.64
C ARG A 17 12.32 16.11 -3.38
N GLY A 18 12.96 17.19 -3.84
CA GLY A 18 12.29 18.43 -4.18
C GLY A 18 11.15 18.19 -5.18
N PRO A 19 10.33 19.21 -5.48
CA PRO A 19 9.03 19.04 -6.12
C PRO A 19 9.19 18.36 -7.50
N ALA A 20 8.38 17.32 -7.73
CA ALA A 20 8.20 16.57 -8.99
C ALA A 20 9.15 15.41 -9.29
N GLY A 21 9.31 14.48 -8.33
CA GLY A 21 9.53 13.09 -8.67
C GLY A 21 8.20 12.33 -8.67
N ALA A 22 7.57 12.16 -9.84
CA ALA A 22 6.14 11.84 -9.96
C ALA A 22 5.76 10.42 -9.48
N TRP A 23 5.59 10.27 -8.17
CA TRP A 23 4.63 9.34 -7.60
C TRP A 23 3.23 9.73 -8.12
N ASN A 24 2.68 8.91 -9.01
CA ASN A 24 1.32 9.03 -9.51
C ASN A 24 0.55 7.75 -9.16
N PRO A 25 -0.01 7.67 -7.95
CA PRO A 25 -0.58 6.44 -7.42
C PRO A 25 -2.07 6.31 -7.69
N ASP A 26 -2.70 7.26 -8.39
CA ASP A 26 -4.16 7.44 -8.41
C ASP A 26 -4.92 6.17 -8.78
N GLY A 27 -4.49 5.47 -9.84
CA GLY A 27 -5.10 4.21 -10.25
C GLY A 27 -4.94 3.10 -9.21
N PHE A 28 -3.78 3.03 -8.56
CA PHE A 28 -3.52 2.05 -7.51
C PHE A 28 -4.31 2.36 -6.22
N LEU A 29 -4.37 3.62 -5.80
CA LEU A 29 -5.15 4.01 -4.62
C LEU A 29 -6.65 3.81 -4.83
N SER A 30 -7.15 4.13 -6.03
CA SER A 30 -8.54 3.85 -6.39
C SER A 30 -8.86 2.35 -6.33
N GLU A 31 -7.95 1.50 -6.82
CA GLU A 31 -8.12 0.06 -6.72
C GLU A 31 -8.06 -0.44 -5.27
N LEU A 32 -7.09 0.05 -4.49
CA LEU A 32 -6.97 -0.27 -3.07
C LEU A 32 -8.26 0.05 -2.32
N THR A 33 -8.82 1.25 -2.50
CA THR A 33 -10.10 1.64 -1.91
C THR A 33 -11.22 0.68 -2.35
N ARG A 34 -11.33 0.37 -3.64
CA ARG A 34 -12.37 -0.55 -4.15
C ARG A 34 -12.27 -1.94 -3.55
N VAL A 35 -11.07 -2.51 -3.50
CA VAL A 35 -10.82 -3.86 -2.95
C VAL A 35 -11.20 -3.93 -1.47
N LEU A 36 -10.79 -2.95 -0.67
CA LEU A 36 -11.11 -2.91 0.76
C LEU A 36 -12.61 -2.65 1.01
N ALA A 37 -13.21 -1.74 0.25
CA ALA A 37 -14.62 -1.38 0.39
C ALA A 37 -15.57 -2.55 0.10
N ALA A 38 -15.18 -3.49 -0.77
CA ALA A 38 -15.99 -4.65 -1.14
C ALA A 38 -16.38 -5.55 0.06
N THR A 39 -15.58 -5.53 1.14
CA THR A 39 -15.78 -6.36 2.34
C THR A 39 -16.01 -5.54 3.62
N ALA A 40 -15.95 -4.22 3.55
CA ALA A 40 -16.02 -3.32 4.71
C ALA A 40 -17.29 -3.54 5.55
N ALA A 41 -18.48 -3.53 4.92
CA ALA A 41 -19.75 -3.66 5.64
C ALA A 41 -19.92 -5.02 6.37
N GLU A 42 -19.29 -6.08 5.87
CA GLU A 42 -19.28 -7.39 6.54
C GLU A 42 -18.37 -7.38 7.77
N TYR A 43 -17.16 -6.81 7.63
CA TYR A 43 -16.22 -6.69 8.74
C TYR A 43 -16.71 -5.74 9.82
N ASP A 44 -17.34 -4.62 9.46
CA ASP A 44 -17.94 -3.68 10.39
C ASP A 44 -19.04 -4.34 11.24
N ARG A 45 -19.86 -5.20 10.60
CA ARG A 45 -20.95 -5.90 11.29
C ARG A 45 -20.46 -7.06 12.16
N SER A 46 -19.51 -7.83 11.65
CA SER A 46 -19.03 -9.06 12.30
C SER A 46 -17.95 -8.82 13.34
N GLY A 47 -17.20 -7.72 13.23
CA GLY A 47 -15.99 -7.48 14.02
C GLY A 47 -14.87 -8.49 13.74
N SER A 48 -14.98 -9.30 12.68
CA SER A 48 -13.98 -10.31 12.36
C SER A 48 -12.72 -9.69 11.74
N PHE A 49 -11.56 -10.33 11.95
CA PHE A 49 -10.30 -9.80 11.44
C PHE A 49 -10.23 -9.92 9.90
N PRO A 50 -9.96 -8.81 9.17
CA PRO A 50 -10.02 -8.79 7.71
C PRO A 50 -8.74 -9.36 7.07
N ARG A 51 -8.53 -10.67 7.23
CA ARG A 51 -7.29 -11.37 6.82
C ARG A 51 -6.95 -11.20 5.34
N ALA A 52 -7.94 -11.28 4.45
CA ALA A 52 -7.75 -11.09 3.01
C ALA A 52 -7.26 -9.68 2.68
N ASN A 53 -7.82 -8.66 3.34
CA ASN A 53 -7.43 -7.27 3.17
C ASN A 53 -5.97 -7.05 3.62
N PHE A 54 -5.59 -7.59 4.78
CA PHE A 54 -4.21 -7.51 5.26
C PHE A 54 -3.22 -8.28 4.36
N GLN A 55 -3.62 -9.41 3.80
CA GLN A 55 -2.82 -10.13 2.83
C GLN A 55 -2.59 -9.28 1.57
N TYR A 56 -3.63 -8.64 1.04
CA TYR A 56 -3.52 -7.73 -0.09
C TYR A 56 -2.54 -6.57 0.21
N LEU A 57 -2.68 -5.91 1.37
CA LEU A 57 -1.76 -4.87 1.81
C LEU A 57 -0.30 -5.36 1.93
N HIS A 58 -0.10 -6.59 2.42
CA HIS A 58 1.22 -7.20 2.55
C HIS A 58 1.86 -7.49 1.19
N GLU A 59 1.10 -8.06 0.25
CA GLU A 59 1.55 -8.36 -1.12
C GLU A 59 2.00 -7.09 -1.87
N HIS A 60 1.37 -5.95 -1.56
CA HIS A 60 1.74 -4.63 -2.07
C HIS A 60 2.78 -3.87 -1.22
N GLY A 61 3.31 -4.47 -0.15
CA GLY A 61 4.36 -3.87 0.69
C GLY A 61 3.91 -2.68 1.53
N LEU A 62 2.59 -2.46 1.68
CA LEU A 62 2.04 -1.29 2.36
C LEU A 62 2.16 -1.37 3.90
N LEU A 63 2.32 -2.57 4.46
CA LEU A 63 2.50 -2.75 5.91
C LEU A 63 3.86 -2.27 6.42
N ALA A 64 4.85 -2.13 5.54
CA ALA A 64 6.19 -1.63 5.86
C ALA A 64 6.53 -0.38 5.03
N LEU A 65 5.51 0.41 4.68
CA LEU A 65 5.61 1.50 3.72
C LEU A 65 6.67 2.55 4.13
N THR A 66 6.68 2.96 5.40
CA THR A 66 7.61 3.99 5.93
C THR A 66 8.89 3.40 6.52
N VAL A 67 8.99 2.08 6.63
CA VAL A 67 10.18 1.42 7.19
C VAL A 67 11.36 1.64 6.25
N PRO A 68 12.57 1.98 6.76
CA PRO A 68 13.75 2.15 5.92
C PRO A 68 14.05 0.92 5.07
N ARG A 69 14.50 1.14 3.82
CA ARG A 69 14.87 0.05 2.90
C ARG A 69 15.96 -0.86 3.45
N ALA A 70 16.93 -0.29 4.18
CA ALA A 70 17.98 -1.04 4.86
C ALA A 70 17.45 -2.06 5.89
N GLN A 71 16.19 -1.92 6.32
CA GLN A 71 15.49 -2.79 7.25
C GLN A 71 14.38 -3.61 6.56
N GLY A 72 14.33 -3.59 5.22
CA GLY A 72 13.37 -4.36 4.42
C GLY A 72 12.03 -3.67 4.11
N GLY A 73 11.89 -2.38 4.40
CA GLY A 73 10.68 -1.60 4.09
C GLY A 73 10.73 -0.88 2.74
N ALA A 74 9.69 -0.09 2.43
CA ALA A 74 9.62 0.69 1.18
C ALA A 74 10.28 2.07 1.27
N GLY A 75 10.52 2.59 2.49
CA GLY A 75 11.18 3.88 2.74
C GLY A 75 10.40 5.09 2.22
N ALA A 76 9.08 5.01 2.21
CA ALA A 76 8.19 6.08 1.76
C ALA A 76 8.20 7.27 2.72
N GLY A 77 8.02 8.46 2.15
CA GLY A 77 7.87 9.70 2.91
C GLY A 77 6.46 9.87 3.50
N LEU A 78 6.29 10.86 4.38
CA LEU A 78 4.98 11.14 5.01
C LEU A 78 3.89 11.54 4.00
N GLY A 79 4.25 12.19 2.89
CA GLY A 79 3.28 12.55 1.83
C GLY A 79 2.63 11.33 1.17
N GLU A 80 3.45 10.35 0.81
CA GLU A 80 3.01 9.07 0.24
C GLU A 80 2.22 8.26 1.27
N ALA A 81 2.72 8.20 2.51
CA ALA A 81 2.03 7.52 3.61
C ALA A 81 0.63 8.11 3.84
N ARG A 82 0.50 9.45 3.83
CA ARG A 82 -0.79 10.12 3.96
C ARG A 82 -1.75 9.72 2.85
N GLN A 83 -1.28 9.68 1.60
CA GLN A 83 -2.14 9.30 0.46
C GLN A 83 -2.64 7.85 0.58
N VAL A 84 -1.77 6.92 0.98
CA VAL A 84 -2.17 5.52 1.21
C VAL A 84 -3.16 5.41 2.36
N VAL A 85 -2.91 6.09 3.49
CA VAL A 85 -3.85 6.12 4.63
C VAL A 85 -5.20 6.69 4.21
N SER A 86 -5.23 7.78 3.45
CA SER A 86 -6.47 8.37 2.93
C SER A 86 -7.22 7.46 1.96
N ALA A 87 -6.56 6.51 1.29
CA ALA A 87 -7.24 5.53 0.43
C ALA A 87 -7.85 4.36 1.23
N VAL A 88 -7.39 4.14 2.46
CA VAL A 88 -7.83 3.06 3.35
C VAL A 88 -8.92 3.51 4.34
N ALA A 89 -8.83 4.77 4.80
CA ALA A 89 -9.73 5.37 5.79
C ALA A 89 -11.09 5.80 5.19
#